data_AF-A0AA42E7S1-F1
#
_entry.id   AF-A0AA42E7S1-F1
#
_cell.length_a   1.000
_cell.length_b   1.000
_cell.length_c   1.000
_cell.angle_alpha   90.00
_cell.angle_beta   90.00
_cell.angle_gamma   90.00
#
_symmetry.space_group_name_H-M   'P 1'
#
loop_
_entity.id
_entity.type
_entity.pdbx_description
1 polymer ?
#
loop_
_entity_poly.entity_id
_entity_poly.type
_entity_poly.pdbx_seq_one_letter_code
_entity_poly.pdbx_strand_id
1 'polypeptide(L)'
;MSRLVMPSASFATLAFELRVYANREVLANHGVEEFLARYPNDRLGVTLAELRASAELVGQASMLLSLLAPHEAAVRELVNAAGAPAAAAVPVLALPPAREAAVP
;
A
#
# COMPACT_ATOMS: atom_id res chain seq x y z
N MET A 1 17.61 5.10 -0.40
CA MET A 1 16.88 3.99 0.26
C MET A 1 15.44 4.45 0.46
N SER A 2 14.46 3.73 -0.09
CA SER A 2 13.04 4.06 0.07
C SER A 2 12.58 3.57 1.45
N ARG A 3 12.04 4.47 2.28
CA ARG A 3 11.48 4.13 3.60
C ARG A 3 10.04 3.69 3.41
N LEU A 4 9.69 2.49 3.86
CA LEU A 4 8.30 2.06 3.98
C LEU A 4 7.60 2.98 4.99
N VAL A 5 6.65 3.77 4.50
CA VAL A 5 5.82 4.65 5.34
C VAL A 5 4.40 4.10 5.29
N MET A 6 3.89 3.70 6.45
CA MET A 6 2.50 3.30 6.57
C MET A 6 1.61 4.56 6.51
N PRO A 7 0.58 4.60 5.65
CA PRO A 7 -0.35 5.72 5.64
C PRO A 7 -1.05 5.88 6.99
N SER A 8 -1.40 7.12 7.35
CA SER A 8 -2.19 7.42 8.54
C SER A 8 -3.69 7.13 8.32
N ALA A 9 -4.17 7.27 7.09
CA ALA A 9 -5.53 6.90 6.70
C ALA A 9 -5.68 5.37 6.64
N SER A 10 -6.91 4.90 6.89
CA SER A 10 -7.24 3.48 6.76
C SER A 10 -7.19 3.02 5.31
N PHE A 11 -6.92 1.73 5.07
CA PHE A 11 -6.96 1.16 3.73
C PHE A 11 -8.35 1.26 3.10
N ALA A 12 -9.41 1.13 3.89
CA ALA A 12 -10.78 1.32 3.41
C ALA A 12 -11.04 2.77 2.94
N THR A 13 -10.56 3.76 3.70
CA THR A 13 -10.66 5.18 3.32
C THR A 13 -9.93 5.45 2.02
N LEU A 14 -8.67 5.01 1.93
CA LEU A 14 -7.85 5.19 0.72
C LEU A 14 -8.44 4.46 -0.49
N ALA A 15 -8.93 3.23 -0.31
CA ALA A 15 -9.59 2.50 -1.37
C ALA A 15 -10.82 3.25 -1.90
N PHE A 16 -11.64 3.81 -1.01
CA PHE A 16 -12.81 4.61 -1.39
C PHE A 16 -12.41 5.88 -2.15
N GLU A 17 -11.44 6.63 -1.64
CA GLU A 17 -10.95 7.86 -2.28
C GLU A 17 -10.39 7.58 -3.68
N LEU A 18 -9.57 6.54 -3.82
CA LEU A 18 -9.04 6.11 -5.13
C LEU A 18 -10.16 5.68 -6.07
N ARG A 19 -11.23 5.05 -5.57
CA ARG A 19 -12.37 4.67 -6.39
C ARG A 19 -13.16 5.88 -6.89
N VAL A 20 -13.34 6.90 -6.04
CA VAL A 20 -13.96 8.17 -6.43
C VAL A 20 -13.10 8.87 -7.48
N TYR A 21 -11.78 8.89 -7.28
CA TYR A 21 -10.85 9.47 -8.25
C TYR A 21 -10.87 8.72 -9.59
N ALA A 22 -10.75 7.40 -9.58
CA ALA A 22 -10.80 6.57 -10.79
C ALA A 22 -12.09 6.79 -11.58
N ASN A 23 -13.25 6.86 -10.92
CA ASN A 23 -14.51 7.15 -11.60
C ASN A 23 -14.52 8.52 -12.29
N ARG A 24 -13.95 9.55 -11.64
CA ARG A 24 -13.84 10.89 -12.23
C ARG A 24 -12.90 10.89 -13.43
N GLU A 25 -11.77 10.21 -13.33
CA GLU A 25 -10.80 10.07 -14.43
C GLU A 25 -11.39 9.30 -15.62
N VAL A 26 -12.12 8.20 -15.37
CA VAL A 26 -12.79 7.45 -16.45
C VAL A 26 -13.80 8.33 -17.20
N LEU A 27 -14.60 9.12 -16.48
CA LEU A 27 -15.56 10.05 -17.11
C LEU A 27 -14.85 11.15 -17.91
N ALA A 28 -13.76 11.70 -17.38
CA ALA A 28 -12.96 12.71 -18.09
C ALA A 28 -12.33 12.12 -19.36
N ASN A 29 -11.73 10.93 -19.26
CA ASN A 29 -11.12 10.21 -20.37
C ASN A 29 -12.14 9.88 -21.46
N HIS A 30 -13.36 9.51 -21.08
CA HIS A 30 -14.44 9.26 -22.02
C HIS A 30 -14.81 10.54 -22.81
N GLY A 31 -14.93 11.69 -22.13
CA GLY A 31 -15.19 12.95 -22.81
C GLY A 31 -14.06 13.37 -23.77
N VAL A 32 -12.80 13.11 -23.40
CA VAL A 32 -11.64 13.35 -24.27
C VAL A 32 -11.66 12.42 -25.48
N GLU A 33 -12.02 11.15 -25.29
CA GLU A 33 -12.16 10.17 -26.37
C GLU A 33 -13.25 10.59 -27.36
N GLU A 34 -14.44 10.97 -26.88
CA GLU A 34 -15.52 11.48 -27.74
C GLU A 34 -15.10 12.74 -28.50
N PHE A 35 -14.40 13.66 -27.83
CA PHE A 35 -13.88 14.87 -28.47
C PHE A 35 -12.89 14.54 -29.58
N LEU A 36 -11.93 13.65 -29.33
CA LEU A 36 -10.90 13.28 -30.30
C LEU A 36 -11.44 12.45 -31.46
N ALA A 37 -12.46 11.63 -31.22
CA ALA A 37 -13.16 10.93 -32.28
C ALA A 37 -13.83 11.91 -33.27
N ARG A 38 -14.28 13.08 -32.78
CA ARG A 38 -14.88 14.13 -33.62
C ARG A 38 -13.85 15.11 -34.20
N TYR A 39 -12.77 15.38 -33.46
CA TYR A 39 -11.74 16.35 -33.81
C TYR A 39 -10.34 15.75 -33.56
N PRO A 40 -9.82 14.92 -34.48
CA PRO A 40 -8.52 14.29 -34.29
C PRO A 40 -7.42 15.34 -34.22
N ASN A 41 -6.54 15.22 -33.22
CA ASN A 41 -5.43 16.14 -32.99
C ASN A 41 -4.17 15.39 -32.57
N ASP A 42 -3.21 15.30 -33.49
CA ASP A 42 -1.96 14.56 -33.31
C ASP A 42 -0.93 15.28 -32.42
N ARG A 43 -1.25 16.50 -31.93
CA ARG A 43 -0.35 17.32 -31.09
C ARG A 43 -0.67 17.26 -29.61
N LEU A 44 -1.63 16.44 -29.18
CA LEU A 44 -1.87 16.22 -27.76
C LEU A 44 -0.65 15.56 -27.14
N GLY A 45 -0.01 16.26 -26.20
CA GLY A 45 1.18 15.79 -25.49
C GLY A 45 0.95 14.64 -24.51
N VAL A 46 -0.28 14.09 -24.46
CA VAL A 46 -0.66 12.90 -23.71
C VAL A 46 -1.61 12.09 -24.60
N THR A 47 -1.35 10.79 -24.71
CA THR A 47 -2.16 9.88 -25.51
C THR A 47 -3.37 9.37 -24.73
N LEU A 48 -4.45 9.03 -25.42
CA LEU A 48 -5.61 8.34 -24.81
C LEU A 48 -5.21 7.02 -24.12
N ALA A 49 -4.17 6.35 -24.63
CA ALA A 49 -3.65 5.12 -24.04
C ALA A 49 -3.04 5.37 -22.65
N GLU A 50 -2.25 6.44 -22.49
CA GLU A 50 -1.65 6.82 -21.20
C GLU A 50 -2.72 7.20 -20.17
N LEU A 51 -3.76 7.93 -20.60
CA LEU A 51 -4.89 8.30 -19.75
C LEU A 51 -5.65 7.05 -19.24
N ARG A 52 -5.90 6.07 -20.12
CA ARG A 52 -6.53 4.80 -19.74
C ARG A 52 -5.66 3.98 -18.79
N ALA A 53 -4.37 3.88 -19.08
CA ALA A 53 -3.42 3.16 -18.23
C ALA A 53 -3.35 3.76 -16.82
N SER A 54 -3.39 5.10 -16.70
CA SER A 54 -3.45 5.79 -15.42
C SER A 54 -4.72 5.44 -14.63
N ALA A 55 -5.89 5.53 -15.27
CA ALA A 55 -7.17 5.20 -14.63
C ALA A 55 -7.23 3.73 -14.18
N GLU A 56 -6.69 2.81 -14.98
CA GLU A 56 -6.61 1.39 -14.66
C GLU A 56 -5.73 1.15 -13.42
N LEU A 57 -4.54 1.78 -13.36
CA LEU A 57 -3.63 1.64 -12.24
C LEU A 57 -4.28 2.09 -10.93
N VAL A 58 -5.05 3.19 -10.96
CA VAL A 58 -5.77 3.65 -9.77
C VAL A 58 -6.87 2.67 -9.36
N GLY A 59 -7.59 2.09 -10.32
CA GLY A 59 -8.58 1.04 -10.07
C GLY A 59 -7.96 -0.20 -9.40
N GLN A 60 -6.83 -0.66 -9.91
CA GLN A 60 -6.09 -1.80 -9.34
C GLN A 60 -5.60 -1.49 -7.91
N ALA A 61 -5.09 -0.28 -7.66
CA ALA A 61 -4.66 0.13 -6.32
C ALA A 61 -5.83 0.20 -5.32
N SER A 62 -6.99 0.74 -5.73
CA SER A 62 -8.21 0.73 -4.92
C SER A 62 -8.68 -0.68 -4.58
N MET A 63 -8.62 -1.61 -5.54
CA MET A 63 -9.00 -3.01 -5.33
C MET A 63 -8.04 -3.69 -4.35
N LEU A 64 -6.73 -3.50 -4.52
CA LEU A 64 -5.72 -4.04 -3.60
C LEU A 64 -5.96 -3.56 -2.17
N LEU A 65 -6.16 -2.26 -1.97
CA LEU A 65 -6.43 -1.70 -0.64
C LEU A 65 -7.74 -2.22 -0.05
N SER A 66 -8.78 -2.43 -0.88
CA SER A 66 -10.04 -3.03 -0.43
C SER A 66 -9.84 -4.47 0.07
N LEU A 67 -9.01 -5.26 -0.62
CA LEU A 67 -8.68 -6.63 -0.23
C LEU A 67 -7.84 -6.68 1.05
N LEU A 68 -6.97 -5.67 1.25
CA LEU A 68 -6.13 -5.57 2.44
C LEU A 68 -6.84 -4.97 3.65
N ALA A 69 -7.96 -4.25 3.46
CA ALA A 69 -8.64 -3.53 4.54
C ALA A 69 -9.03 -4.41 5.75
N PRO A 70 -9.56 -5.65 5.58
CA PRO A 70 -9.82 -6.53 6.71
C PRO A 70 -8.57 -6.95 7.51
N HIS A 71 -7.39 -6.84 6.88
CA HIS A 71 -6.10 -7.25 7.43
C HIS A 71 -5.21 -6.06 7.81
N GLU A 72 -5.74 -4.83 7.84
CA GLU A 72 -4.95 -3.62 8.02
C GLU A 72 -4.11 -3.64 9.30
N ALA A 73 -4.67 -4.13 10.41
CA ALA A 73 -3.96 -4.21 11.69
C ALA A 73 -2.70 -5.09 11.59
N ALA A 74 -2.84 -6.29 11.02
CA ALA A 74 -1.72 -7.22 10.83
C ALA A 74 -0.66 -6.65 9.87
N VAL A 75 -1.07 -5.97 8.81
CA VAL A 75 -0.14 -5.31 7.87
C VAL A 75 0.62 -4.18 8.58
N ARG A 76 -0.07 -3.36 9.39
CA ARG A 76 0.54 -2.26 10.14
C ARG A 76 1.54 -2.77 11.17
N GLU A 77 1.21 -3.85 11.88
CA GLU A 77 2.13 -4.53 12.79
C GLU A 77 3.39 -5.04 12.07
N LEU A 78 3.23 -5.68 10.90
CA LEU A 78 4.35 -6.18 10.11
C LEU A 78 5.27 -5.04 9.62
N VAL A 79 4.70 -3.93 9.15
CA VAL A 79 5.47 -2.75 8.71
C VAL A 79 6.20 -2.11 9.88
N ASN A 80 5.56 -2.00 11.05
CA ASN A 80 6.20 -1.47 12.25
C ASN A 80 7.34 -2.37 12.75
N ALA A 81 7.16 -3.69 12.72
CA ALA A 81 8.18 -4.66 13.10
C ALA A 81 9.38 -4.63 12.14
N ALA A 82 9.15 -4.48 10.83
CA ALA A 82 10.21 -4.33 9.82
C ALA A 82 10.99 -3.01 9.95
N GLY A 83 10.38 -1.97 10.54
CA GLY A 83 11.02 -0.69 10.82
C GLY A 83 11.74 -0.60 12.16
N ALA A 84 11.54 -1.59 13.04
CA ALA A 84 12.24 -1.65 14.32
C ALA A 84 13.70 -2.08 14.10
N PRO A 85 14.71 -1.36 14.64
CA PRO A 85 16.05 -1.91 14.70
C PRO A 85 15.97 -3.23 15.46
N ALA A 86 16.57 -4.29 14.92
CA ALA A 86 16.57 -5.61 15.52
C ALA A 86 17.01 -5.48 16.99
N ALA A 87 16.04 -5.49 17.91
CA ALA A 87 16.32 -5.50 19.32
C ALA A 87 17.03 -6.83 19.55
N ALA A 88 18.29 -6.76 19.96
CA ALA A 88 19.11 -7.91 20.26
C ALA A 88 18.33 -8.85 21.18
N ALA A 89 17.81 -9.94 20.61
CA ALA A 89 17.33 -11.06 21.38
C ALA A 89 18.56 -11.71 22.02
N VAL A 90 18.98 -11.17 23.17
CA VAL A 90 19.85 -11.89 24.07
C VAL A 90 18.93 -12.78 24.90
N PRO A 91 18.87 -14.10 24.66
CA PRO A 91 18.24 -14.97 25.64
C PRO A 91 19.13 -14.94 26.87
N VAL A 92 18.68 -14.30 27.95
CA VAL A 92 19.24 -14.55 29.27
C VAL A 92 18.86 -15.99 29.61
N LEU A 93 19.74 -16.92 29.25
CA LEU A 93 19.73 -18.27 29.78
C LEU A 93 19.93 -18.10 31.29
N ALA A 94 18.83 -18.17 32.04
CA ALA A 94 18.87 -18.27 33.49
C ALA A 94 19.67 -19.53 33.83
N LEU A 95 20.91 -19.34 34.30
CA LEU A 95 21.68 -20.42 34.90
C LEU A 95 20.86 -20.95 36.09
N PRO A 96 20.58 -22.26 36.19
CA PRO A 96 19.95 -22.80 37.38
C PRO A 96 20.86 -22.59 38.59
N PRO A 97 20.30 -22.37 39.80
CA PRO A 97 21.10 -22.16 41.00
C PRO A 97 21.99 -23.39 41.25
N ALA A 98 23.27 -23.14 41.52
CA ALA A 98 24.24 -24.17 41.87
C ALA A 98 23.70 -24.97 43.07
N ARG A 99 23.48 -26.27 42.87
CA ARG A 99 23.20 -27.19 43.98
C ARG A 99 24.44 -27.26 44.85
N GLU A 100 24.30 -26.78 46.07
CA GLU A 100 25.25 -26.95 47.16
C GLU A 100 25.41 -28.46 47.41
N ALA A 101 26.53 -29.03 46.95
CA ALA A 101 26.89 -30.40 47.25
C ALA A 101 27.43 -30.44 48.69
N ALA A 102 26.55 -30.74 49.63
CA ALA A 102 26.95 -31.21 50.95
C ALA A 102 27.63 -32.59 50.79
N VAL A 103 28.95 -32.61 50.95
CA VAL A 103 29.77 -33.83 51.07
C VAL A 103 29.81 -34.20 52.56
N PRO A 104 29.69 -35.50 52.91
CA PRO A 104 29.38 -35.99 54.27
C PRO A 104 30.42 -35.65 55.35
#